data_AF-A0A5D0S1Y7-F1
#
_entry.id   AF-A0A5D0S1Y7-F1
#
_cell.length_a   1.000
_cell.length_b   1.000
_cell.length_c   1.000
_cell.angle_alpha   90.00
_cell.angle_beta   90.00
_cell.angle_gamma   90.00
#
_symmetry.space_group_name_H-M   'P 1'
#
loop_
_entity.id
_entity.type
_entity.pdbx_description
1 polymer ?
#
loop_
_entity_poly.entity_id
_entity_poly.type
_entity_poly.pdbx_seq_one_letter_code
_entity_poly.pdbx_strand_id
1 'polypeptide(L)'
;MVTSLVIGGFAVTLNDEETSGILLMREEEKLARDVYLELYELWGLRTFNNIAQAEQTHMDRVAYLLEQYSLEDPALGVRGEFTNGDLQVLYDELIAAGSKSLVDAIKVGMLIEELDIKDLLELMKETENEELLFVYSNLEKGSENHLRAFNRQLEKYNASYDYKYISDELADEILSNR
;
A
#
# COMPACT_ATOMS: atom_id res chain seq x y z
N MET A 1 47.14 -4.31 -20.25
CA MET A 1 46.04 -5.27 -20.06
C MET A 1 45.55 -5.09 -18.64
N VAL A 2 44.41 -4.43 -18.45
CA VAL A 2 43.75 -4.36 -17.14
C VAL A 2 42.53 -5.26 -17.26
N THR A 3 42.61 -6.41 -16.62
CA THR A 3 41.52 -7.38 -16.53
C THR A 3 40.48 -6.80 -15.58
N SER A 4 39.36 -6.29 -16.12
CA SER A 4 38.19 -5.97 -15.32
C SER A 4 37.61 -7.26 -14.76
N LEU A 5 37.63 -7.37 -13.44
CA LEU A 5 36.91 -8.38 -12.68
C LEU A 5 35.42 -8.04 -12.77
N VAL A 6 34.68 -8.76 -13.60
CA VAL A 6 33.22 -8.78 -13.54
C VAL A 6 32.87 -9.55 -12.27
N ILE A 7 32.55 -8.82 -11.21
CA ILE A 7 31.86 -9.40 -10.05
C ILE A 7 30.42 -9.60 -10.53
N GLY A 8 30.16 -10.75 -11.13
CA GLY A 8 28.80 -11.23 -11.34
C GLY A 8 28.21 -11.52 -9.97
N GLY A 9 27.56 -10.52 -9.36
CA GLY A 9 26.56 -10.80 -8.34
C GLY A 9 25.55 -11.74 -8.98
N PHE A 10 25.24 -12.86 -8.33
CA PHE A 10 24.12 -13.69 -8.73
C PHE A 10 22.87 -12.79 -8.69
N ALA A 11 22.42 -12.32 -9.85
CA ALA A 11 21.12 -11.70 -9.96
C ALA A 11 20.12 -12.78 -9.55
N VAL A 12 19.51 -12.63 -8.38
CA VAL A 12 18.36 -13.44 -8.00
C VAL A 12 17.30 -13.14 -9.05
N THR A 13 16.98 -14.13 -9.88
CA THR A 13 15.92 -14.00 -10.87
C THR A 13 14.59 -14.15 -10.14
N LEU A 14 13.71 -13.17 -10.27
CA LEU A 14 12.35 -13.28 -9.74
C LEU A 14 11.59 -14.42 -10.42
N ASN A 15 10.72 -15.08 -9.67
CA ASN A 15 9.66 -15.92 -10.24
C ASN A 15 8.46 -15.05 -10.68
N ASP A 16 7.46 -15.69 -11.29
CA ASP A 16 6.29 -15.00 -11.84
C ASP A 16 5.42 -14.40 -10.73
N GLU A 17 5.31 -15.07 -9.59
CA GLU A 17 4.56 -14.64 -8.41
C GLU A 17 5.20 -13.39 -7.77
N GLU A 18 6.53 -13.39 -7.58
CA GLU A 18 7.29 -12.26 -7.06
C GLU A 18 7.20 -11.05 -7.99
N THR A 19 7.32 -11.27 -9.30
CA THR A 19 7.17 -10.21 -10.30
C THR A 19 5.77 -9.61 -10.21
N SER A 20 4.73 -10.45 -10.15
CA SER A 20 3.34 -10.01 -10.04
C SER A 20 3.08 -9.24 -8.74
N GLY A 21 3.67 -9.69 -7.63
CA GLY A 21 3.58 -9.01 -6.33
C GLY A 21 4.20 -7.62 -6.34
N ILE A 22 5.39 -7.45 -6.93
CA ILE A 22 6.02 -6.12 -7.03
C ILE A 22 5.17 -5.17 -7.87
N LEU A 23 4.63 -5.64 -9.00
CA LEU A 23 3.78 -4.84 -9.87
C LEU A 23 2.46 -4.45 -9.19
N LEU A 24 1.85 -5.38 -8.45
CA LEU A 24 0.65 -5.13 -7.65
C LEU A 24 0.92 -4.05 -6.59
N MET A 25 1.92 -4.26 -5.73
CA MET A 25 2.23 -3.32 -4.65
C MET A 25 2.60 -1.94 -5.17
N ARG A 26 3.20 -1.83 -6.37
CA ARG A 26 3.50 -0.54 -6.97
C ARG A 26 2.23 0.28 -7.22
N GLU A 27 1.18 -0.33 -7.76
CA GLU A 27 -0.07 0.35 -8.05
C GLU A 27 -1.01 0.42 -6.84
N GLU A 28 -0.92 -0.51 -5.89
CA GLU A 28 -1.71 -0.48 -4.65
C GLU A 28 -1.29 0.67 -3.73
N GLU A 29 0.01 0.89 -3.56
CA GLU A 29 0.53 2.06 -2.82
C GLU A 29 0.16 3.38 -3.52
N LYS A 30 0.11 3.36 -4.86
CA LYS A 30 -0.40 4.50 -5.65
C LYS A 30 -1.90 4.72 -5.40
N LEU A 31 -2.69 3.66 -5.31
CA LEU A 31 -4.12 3.70 -5.00
C LEU A 31 -4.34 4.40 -3.65
N ALA A 32 -3.64 3.93 -2.62
CA ALA A 32 -3.70 4.53 -1.28
C ALA A 32 -3.37 6.02 -1.33
N ARG A 33 -2.20 6.37 -1.91
CA ARG A 33 -1.77 7.77 -2.07
C ARG A 33 -2.81 8.63 -2.77
N ASP A 34 -3.28 8.20 -3.93
CA ASP A 34 -4.16 8.99 -4.78
C ASP A 34 -5.53 9.18 -4.13
N VAL A 35 -6.11 8.13 -3.52
CA VAL A 35 -7.36 8.24 -2.76
C VAL A 35 -7.21 9.21 -1.59
N TYR A 36 -6.10 9.15 -0.85
CA TYR A 36 -5.89 10.05 0.29
C TYR A 36 -5.69 11.50 -0.13
N LEU A 37 -5.03 11.75 -1.26
CA LEU A 37 -4.92 13.11 -1.81
C LEU A 37 -6.29 13.67 -2.19
N GLU A 38 -7.12 12.90 -2.89
CA GLU A 38 -8.49 13.31 -3.25
C GLU A 38 -9.36 13.57 -2.01
N LEU A 39 -9.37 12.64 -1.05
CA LEU A 39 -10.17 12.78 0.17
C LEU A 39 -9.65 13.90 1.08
N TYR A 40 -8.35 14.21 1.04
CA TYR A 40 -7.82 15.40 1.69
C TYR A 40 -8.33 16.68 1.05
N GLU A 41 -8.31 16.78 -0.28
CA GLU A 41 -8.82 17.95 -1.00
C GLU A 41 -10.31 18.18 -0.72
N LEU A 42 -11.10 17.11 -0.61
CA LEU A 42 -12.52 17.19 -0.32
C LEU A 42 -12.84 17.54 1.14
N TRP A 43 -12.19 16.89 2.10
CA TRP A 43 -12.58 16.95 3.52
C TRP A 43 -11.64 17.76 4.42
N GLY A 44 -10.42 18.05 3.98
CA GLY A 44 -9.42 18.82 4.72
C GLY A 44 -8.88 18.12 5.98
N LEU A 45 -9.18 16.82 6.18
CA LEU A 45 -8.68 16.07 7.34
C LEU A 45 -7.19 15.77 7.17
N ARG A 46 -6.36 16.41 7.99
CA ARG A 46 -4.88 16.33 7.91
C ARG A 46 -4.32 14.91 7.93
N THR A 47 -5.01 13.95 8.55
CA THR A 47 -4.61 12.54 8.56
C THR A 47 -4.42 12.00 7.14
N PHE A 48 -5.33 12.30 6.20
CA PHE A 48 -5.19 11.90 4.80
C PHE A 48 -3.93 12.46 4.16
N ASN A 49 -3.69 13.77 4.28
CA ASN A 49 -2.48 14.37 3.69
C ASN A 49 -1.20 13.80 4.29
N ASN A 50 -1.16 13.56 5.61
CA ASN A 50 0.04 13.01 6.24
C ASN A 50 0.32 11.58 5.75
N ILE A 51 -0.71 10.75 5.65
CA ILE A 51 -0.59 9.36 5.22
C ILE A 51 -0.26 9.30 3.72
N ALA A 52 -0.86 10.13 2.87
CA ALA A 52 -0.49 10.23 1.45
C ALA A 52 1.01 10.50 1.22
N GLN A 53 1.67 11.26 2.12
CA GLN A 53 3.13 11.45 2.04
C GLN A 53 3.91 10.18 2.43
N ALA A 54 3.38 9.38 3.34
CA ALA A 54 3.95 8.07 3.68
C ALA A 54 3.78 7.10 2.50
N GLU A 55 2.63 7.08 1.84
CA GLU A 55 2.41 6.22 0.66
C GLU A 55 3.29 6.60 -0.52
N GLN A 56 3.62 7.88 -0.67
CA GLN A 56 4.65 8.25 -1.64
C GLN A 56 6.00 7.59 -1.31
N THR A 57 6.35 7.47 -0.03
CA THR A 57 7.58 6.79 0.39
C THR A 57 7.50 5.28 0.15
N HIS A 58 6.32 4.67 0.33
CA HIS A 58 6.11 3.26 0.02
C HIS A 58 6.23 2.99 -1.48
N MET A 59 5.54 3.79 -2.30
CA MET A 59 5.68 3.82 -3.76
C MET A 59 7.15 3.89 -4.19
N ASP A 60 7.95 4.79 -3.59
CA ASP A 60 9.36 4.95 -3.93
C ASP A 60 10.19 3.70 -3.58
N ARG A 61 9.85 2.98 -2.50
CA ARG A 61 10.49 1.70 -2.13
C ARG A 61 10.18 0.59 -3.12
N VAL A 62 8.94 0.50 -3.60
CA VAL A 62 8.58 -0.49 -4.63
C VAL A 62 9.20 -0.13 -5.99
N ALA A 63 9.28 1.17 -6.32
CA ALA A 63 9.98 1.64 -7.52
C ALA A 63 11.47 1.24 -7.52
N TYR A 64 12.12 1.26 -6.36
CA TYR A 64 13.48 0.75 -6.23
C TYR A 64 13.57 -0.74 -6.60
N LEU A 65 12.63 -1.58 -6.16
CA LEU A 65 12.57 -3.00 -6.56
C LEU A 65 12.40 -3.15 -8.08
N LEU A 66 11.51 -2.37 -8.69
CA LEU A 66 11.32 -2.37 -10.15
C LEU A 66 12.64 -2.06 -10.89
N GLU A 67 13.39 -1.05 -10.43
CA GLU A 67 14.72 -0.74 -10.99
C GLU A 67 15.72 -1.88 -10.80
N GLN A 68 15.81 -2.44 -9.58
CA GLN A 68 16.76 -3.53 -9.28
C GLN A 68 16.52 -4.76 -10.17
N TYR A 69 15.26 -5.11 -10.38
CA TYR A 69 14.87 -6.27 -11.18
C TYR A 69 14.60 -5.95 -12.65
N SER A 70 14.84 -4.71 -13.09
CA SER A 70 14.64 -4.24 -14.47
C SER A 70 13.21 -4.49 -15.00
N LEU A 71 12.22 -4.29 -14.15
CA LEU A 71 10.79 -4.39 -14.46
C LEU A 71 10.26 -3.05 -15.01
N GLU A 72 9.27 -3.11 -15.89
CA GLU A 72 8.55 -1.91 -16.38
C GLU A 72 7.65 -1.36 -15.26
N ASP A 73 7.67 -0.05 -15.03
CA ASP A 73 6.86 0.59 -13.97
C ASP A 73 5.40 0.73 -14.45
N PRO A 74 4.43 0.04 -13.79
CA PRO A 74 3.01 0.15 -14.15
C PRO A 74 2.39 1.47 -13.69
N ALA A 75 2.99 2.19 -12.74
CA ALA A 75 2.39 3.39 -12.16
C ALA A 75 2.33 4.54 -13.17
N LEU A 76 1.13 4.87 -13.63
CA LEU A 76 0.91 6.04 -14.48
C LEU A 76 1.18 7.34 -13.71
N GLY A 77 1.72 8.35 -14.41
CA GLY A 77 2.04 9.66 -13.83
C GLY A 77 0.81 10.53 -13.50
N VAL A 78 -0.40 10.06 -13.82
CA VAL A 78 -1.66 10.79 -13.60
C VAL A 78 -2.35 10.23 -12.36
N ARG A 79 -2.82 11.14 -11.50
CA ARG A 79 -3.56 10.77 -10.30
C ARG A 79 -4.87 10.09 -10.69
N GLY A 80 -5.18 8.98 -10.02
CA GLY A 80 -6.43 8.24 -10.24
C GLY A 80 -6.48 7.40 -11.52
N GLU A 81 -5.39 7.35 -12.29
CA GLU A 81 -5.27 6.45 -13.45
C GLU A 81 -4.37 5.25 -13.11
N PHE A 82 -4.82 4.04 -13.42
CA PHE A 82 -4.13 2.78 -13.14
C PHE A 82 -4.06 1.90 -14.39
N THR A 83 -2.97 1.14 -14.53
CA THR A 83 -2.86 0.13 -15.59
C THR A 83 -3.61 -1.14 -15.24
N ASN A 84 -3.60 -1.53 -13.97
CA ASN A 84 -4.42 -2.61 -13.46
C ASN A 84 -5.90 -2.19 -13.41
N GLY A 85 -6.72 -2.85 -14.23
CA GLY A 85 -8.15 -2.54 -14.35
C GLY A 85 -8.94 -2.77 -13.06
N ASP A 86 -8.53 -3.71 -12.22
CA ASP A 86 -9.20 -3.97 -10.94
C ASP A 86 -8.90 -2.84 -9.94
N LEU A 87 -7.67 -2.32 -9.92
CA LEU A 87 -7.30 -1.16 -9.10
C LEU A 87 -7.97 0.13 -9.60
N GLN A 88 -8.16 0.28 -10.93
CA GLN A 88 -8.92 1.41 -11.47
C GLN A 88 -10.37 1.39 -10.98
N VAL A 89 -11.03 0.22 -11.03
CA VAL A 89 -12.40 0.06 -10.52
C VAL A 89 -12.45 0.33 -9.02
N LEU A 90 -11.50 -0.22 -8.27
CA LEU A 90 -11.41 -0.01 -6.83
C LEU A 90 -11.23 1.48 -6.49
N TYR A 91 -10.37 2.21 -7.20
CA TYR A 91 -10.20 3.65 -7.04
C TYR A 91 -11.53 4.39 -7.17
N ASP A 92 -12.26 4.15 -8.27
CA ASP A 92 -13.53 4.82 -8.55
C ASP A 92 -14.58 4.53 -7.45
N GLU A 93 -14.63 3.28 -6.97
CA GLU A 93 -15.50 2.86 -5.88
C GLU A 93 -15.14 3.53 -4.55
N LEU A 94 -13.85 3.62 -4.21
CA LEU A 94 -13.36 4.24 -2.98
C LEU A 94 -13.60 5.74 -2.97
N ILE A 95 -13.37 6.43 -4.09
CA ILE A 95 -13.70 7.86 -4.22
C ILE A 95 -15.20 8.07 -4.07
N ALA A 96 -16.03 7.27 -4.74
CA ALA A 96 -17.48 7.37 -4.62
C ALA A 96 -17.98 7.10 -3.20
N ALA A 97 -17.38 6.13 -2.49
CA ALA A 97 -17.71 5.84 -1.10
C ALA A 97 -17.26 6.97 -0.15
N GLY A 98 -15.99 7.38 -0.24
CA GLY A 98 -15.40 8.39 0.63
C GLY A 98 -15.95 9.79 0.41
N SER A 99 -16.55 10.06 -0.74
CA SER A 99 -17.20 11.36 -1.02
C SER A 99 -18.57 11.55 -0.34
N LYS A 100 -19.14 10.50 0.27
CA LYS A 100 -20.47 10.57 0.90
C LYS A 100 -20.46 11.37 2.20
N SER A 101 -19.47 11.14 3.05
CA SER A 101 -19.29 11.83 4.32
C SER A 101 -17.84 11.68 4.79
N LEU A 102 -17.41 12.57 5.69
CA LEU A 102 -16.08 12.44 6.29
C LEU A 102 -15.88 11.11 7.06
N VAL A 103 -16.95 10.57 7.66
CA VAL A 103 -16.86 9.25 8.33
C VAL A 103 -16.69 8.14 7.30
N ASP A 104 -17.40 8.20 6.17
CA ASP A 104 -17.21 7.23 5.08
C ASP A 104 -15.81 7.33 4.48
N ALA A 105 -15.24 8.54 4.36
CA ALA A 105 -13.84 8.74 3.95
C ALA A 105 -12.85 8.08 4.92
N ILE A 106 -13.07 8.19 6.23
CA ILE A 106 -12.20 7.53 7.22
C ILE A 106 -12.32 6.00 7.11
N LYS A 107 -13.52 5.47 6.84
CA LYS A 107 -13.73 4.03 6.60
C LYS A 107 -13.08 3.56 5.31
N VAL A 108 -13.03 4.39 4.27
CA VAL A 108 -12.23 4.13 3.07
C VAL A 108 -10.75 4.03 3.42
N GLY A 109 -10.25 4.92 4.30
CA GLY A 109 -8.92 4.80 4.89
C GLY A 109 -8.69 3.43 5.53
N MET A 110 -9.56 3.02 6.48
CA MET A 110 -9.46 1.70 7.12
C MET A 110 -9.44 0.53 6.12
N LEU A 111 -10.30 0.57 5.10
CA LEU A 111 -10.42 -0.49 4.11
C LEU A 111 -9.16 -0.64 3.26
N ILE A 112 -8.56 0.47 2.83
CA ILE A 112 -7.31 0.44 2.06
C ILE A 112 -6.20 -0.20 2.89
N GLU A 113 -5.97 0.29 4.11
CA GLU A 113 -4.88 -0.22 4.95
C GLU A 113 -5.07 -1.69 5.34
N GLU A 114 -6.33 -2.09 5.53
CA GLU A 114 -6.67 -3.49 5.78
C GLU A 114 -6.36 -4.40 4.59
N LEU A 115 -6.70 -3.96 3.37
CA LEU A 115 -6.42 -4.68 2.14
C LEU A 115 -4.91 -4.82 1.93
N ASP A 116 -4.18 -3.71 2.09
CA ASP A 116 -2.73 -3.63 1.91
C ASP A 116 -1.99 -4.55 2.89
N ILE A 117 -2.38 -4.56 4.17
CA ILE A 117 -1.85 -5.51 5.18
C ILE A 117 -2.12 -6.96 4.76
N LYS A 118 -3.35 -7.27 4.33
CA LYS A 118 -3.71 -8.62 3.90
C LYS A 118 -2.84 -9.05 2.71
N ASP A 119 -2.68 -8.21 1.70
CA ASP A 119 -1.96 -8.56 0.47
C ASP A 119 -0.45 -8.68 0.74
N LEU A 120 0.13 -7.80 1.54
CA LEU A 120 1.53 -7.92 1.99
C LEU A 120 1.80 -9.19 2.79
N LEU A 121 0.89 -9.57 3.71
CA LEU A 121 1.02 -10.81 4.48
C LEU A 121 0.90 -12.07 3.61
N GLU A 122 0.16 -12.02 2.50
CA GLU A 122 0.10 -13.10 1.53
C GLU A 122 1.36 -13.16 0.68
N LEU A 123 1.80 -12.02 0.12
CA LEU A 123 3.02 -11.96 -0.68
C LEU A 123 4.26 -12.45 0.09
N MET A 124 4.39 -12.07 1.37
CA MET A 124 5.51 -12.53 2.22
C MET A 124 5.49 -14.04 2.51
N LYS A 125 4.36 -14.75 2.33
CA LYS A 125 4.32 -16.22 2.48
C LYS A 125 4.80 -16.95 1.23
N GLU A 126 4.76 -16.29 0.07
CA GLU A 126 5.03 -16.89 -1.24
C GLU A 126 6.47 -16.66 -1.72
N THR A 127 7.31 -15.97 -0.94
CA THR A 127 8.71 -15.68 -1.30
C THR A 127 9.69 -15.99 -0.17
N GLU A 128 10.89 -16.44 -0.55
CA GLU A 128 12.07 -16.52 0.33
C GLU A 128 13.11 -15.43 -0.01
N ASN A 129 12.79 -14.52 -0.94
CA ASN A 129 13.68 -13.44 -1.33
C ASN A 129 13.79 -12.42 -0.19
N GLU A 130 14.95 -12.40 0.48
CA GLU A 130 15.21 -11.55 1.64
C GLU A 130 15.02 -10.04 1.36
N GLU A 131 15.25 -9.59 0.12
CA GLU A 131 15.06 -8.19 -0.26
C GLU A 131 13.57 -7.83 -0.35
N LEU A 132 12.75 -8.71 -0.95
CA LEU A 132 11.30 -8.53 -1.01
C LEU A 132 10.69 -8.59 0.38
N LEU A 133 11.08 -9.58 1.19
CA LEU A 133 10.63 -9.70 2.59
C LEU A 133 10.98 -8.45 3.39
N PHE A 134 12.18 -7.89 3.18
CA PHE A 134 12.58 -6.66 3.85
C PHE A 134 11.73 -5.47 3.43
N VAL A 135 11.45 -5.29 2.13
CA VAL A 135 10.61 -4.18 1.67
C VAL A 135 9.15 -4.36 2.14
N TYR A 136 8.55 -5.53 1.90
CA TYR A 136 7.15 -5.81 2.25
C TYR A 136 6.89 -5.70 3.76
N SER A 137 7.79 -6.18 4.61
CA SER A 137 7.62 -6.02 6.07
C SER A 137 7.72 -4.56 6.54
N ASN A 138 8.44 -3.71 5.82
CA ASN A 138 8.47 -2.27 6.13
C ASN A 138 7.21 -1.54 5.64
N LEU A 139 6.64 -1.95 4.51
CA LEU A 139 5.36 -1.46 4.02
C LEU A 139 4.25 -1.85 5.00
N GLU A 140 4.17 -3.14 5.36
CA GLU A 140 3.13 -3.69 6.24
C GLU A 140 3.10 -2.97 7.59
N LYS A 141 4.27 -2.75 8.19
CA LYS A 141 4.39 -1.95 9.42
C LYS A 141 3.92 -0.50 9.23
N GLY A 142 4.13 0.08 8.04
CA GLY A 142 3.61 1.39 7.66
C GLY A 142 2.07 1.38 7.66
N SER A 143 1.49 0.43 6.95
CA SER A 143 0.05 0.26 6.79
C SER A 143 -0.65 -0.02 8.12
N GLU A 144 -0.04 -0.80 9.01
CA GLU A 144 -0.51 -0.94 10.40
C GLU A 144 -0.58 0.41 11.14
N ASN A 145 0.43 1.28 10.96
CA ASN A 145 0.44 2.60 11.60
C ASN A 145 -0.65 3.51 11.04
N HIS A 146 -0.94 3.38 9.76
CA HIS A 146 -2.01 4.11 9.09
C HIS A 146 -3.38 3.59 9.53
N LEU A 147 -3.57 2.28 9.63
CA LEU A 147 -4.77 1.64 10.20
C LEU A 147 -5.03 2.16 11.62
N ARG A 148 -4.00 2.17 12.47
CA ARG A 148 -4.07 2.78 13.82
C ARG A 148 -4.44 4.26 13.75
N ALA A 149 -3.95 5.01 12.76
CA ALA A 149 -4.25 6.43 12.61
C ALA A 149 -5.69 6.70 12.17
N PHE A 150 -6.23 5.93 11.24
CA PHE A 150 -7.64 6.01 10.83
C PHE A 150 -8.58 5.52 11.93
N ASN A 151 -8.22 4.46 12.66
CA ASN A 151 -9.01 3.98 13.80
C ASN A 151 -9.17 5.08 14.88
N ARG A 152 -8.09 5.81 15.20
CA ARG A 152 -8.17 6.98 16.10
C ARG A 152 -9.12 8.07 15.60
N GLN A 153 -9.28 8.21 14.27
CA GLN A 153 -10.28 9.13 13.73
C GLN A 153 -11.69 8.56 13.90
N LEU A 154 -11.92 7.27 13.66
CA LEU A 154 -13.22 6.64 13.90
C LEU A 154 -13.70 6.84 15.34
N GLU A 155 -12.82 6.59 16.31
CA GLU A 155 -13.11 6.82 17.73
C GLU A 155 -13.52 8.27 18.01
N LYS A 156 -12.81 9.25 17.42
CA LYS A 156 -13.12 10.67 17.56
C LYS A 156 -14.50 11.03 17.01
N TYR A 157 -14.96 10.34 15.96
CA TYR A 157 -16.28 10.53 15.38
C TYR A 157 -17.34 9.58 15.94
N ASN A 158 -17.02 8.79 16.98
CA ASN A 158 -17.89 7.74 17.55
C ASN A 158 -18.43 6.78 16.49
N ALA A 159 -17.58 6.41 15.53
CA ALA A 159 -17.89 5.48 14.45
C ALA A 159 -17.18 4.14 14.68
N SER A 160 -17.73 3.07 14.09
CA SER A 160 -17.12 1.75 14.03
C SER A 160 -16.82 1.34 12.59
N TYR A 161 -15.93 0.36 12.45
CA TYR A 161 -15.57 -0.27 11.19
C TYR A 161 -15.60 -1.78 11.37
N ASP A 162 -16.17 -2.48 10.39
CA ASP A 162 -16.22 -3.95 10.36
C ASP A 162 -15.20 -4.42 9.31
N TYR A 163 -14.22 -5.20 9.75
CA TYR A 163 -13.14 -5.72 8.91
C TYR A 163 -13.67 -6.71 7.87
N LYS A 164 -13.08 -6.68 6.66
CA LYS A 164 -13.49 -7.48 5.49
C LYS A 164 -12.43 -8.43 4.98
N TYR A 165 -11.15 -8.09 5.15
CA TYR A 165 -9.99 -8.77 4.60
C TYR A 165 -9.07 -9.35 5.69
N ILE A 166 -9.04 -8.75 6.88
CA ILE A 166 -8.36 -9.29 8.06
C ILE A 166 -9.35 -9.78 9.11
N SER A 167 -8.91 -10.68 10.00
CA SER A 167 -9.75 -11.14 11.11
C SER A 167 -9.80 -10.10 12.23
N ASP A 168 -10.86 -10.13 13.03
CA ASP A 168 -11.00 -9.26 14.21
C ASP A 168 -9.82 -9.47 15.18
N GLU A 169 -9.30 -10.69 15.32
CA GLU A 169 -8.15 -10.97 16.19
C GLU A 169 -6.86 -10.30 15.68
N LEU A 170 -6.61 -10.33 14.37
CA LEU A 170 -5.44 -9.66 13.79
C LEU A 170 -5.58 -8.14 13.93
N ALA A 171 -6.78 -7.60 13.68
CA ALA A 171 -7.05 -6.19 13.90
C ALA A 171 -6.81 -5.77 15.36
N ASP A 172 -7.31 -6.54 16.32
CA ASP A 172 -7.12 -6.29 17.75
C ASP A 172 -5.62 -6.32 18.14
N GLU A 173 -4.85 -7.25 17.58
CA GLU A 173 -3.39 -7.30 17.76
C GLU A 173 -2.73 -6.01 17.24
N ILE A 174 -3.03 -5.60 16.01
CA ILE A 174 -2.48 -4.40 15.39
C ILE A 174 -2.84 -3.13 16.18
N LEU A 175 -4.10 -3.02 16.63
CA LEU A 175 -4.61 -1.83 17.32
C LEU A 175 -4.14 -1.73 18.78
N SER A 176 -3.81 -2.85 19.43
CA SER A 176 -3.34 -2.87 20.81
C SER A 176 -1.83 -2.62 20.96
N ASN A 177 -1.06 -2.88 19.90
CA ASN A 177 0.37 -2.63 19.85
C ASN A 177 0.70 -1.16 19.54
N ARG A 178 1.74 -0.63 20.20
CA ARG A 178 2.17 0.78 20.11
C ARG A 178 3.39 0.98 19.23
#